data_AF-A0A973JAR4-F1
#
_entry.id   AF-A0A973JAR4-F1
#
_cell.length_a   1.000
_cell.length_b   1.000
_cell.length_c   1.000
_cell.angle_alpha   90.00
_cell.angle_beta   90.00
_cell.angle_gamma   90.00
#
_symmetry.space_group_name_H-M   'P 1'
#
loop_
_entity.id
_entity.type
_entity.pdbx_description
1 polymer ?
#
loop_
_entity_poly.entity_id
_entity_poly.type
_entity_poly.pdbx_seq_one_letter_code
_entity_poly.pdbx_strand_id
1 'polypeptide(L)' 'MFDFYGAFAEIIHRYPHKPVFASHYGGIPSEVAHVHEGFRTLGIPSYSMPERAIRAFGNMVRYARFRGIIRK' A
#
# COMPACT_ATOMS: atom_id res chain seq x y z
N MET A 1 6.97 3.45 19.20
CA MET A 1 6.88 3.35 17.72
C MET A 1 5.57 2.67 17.37
N PHE A 2 4.90 3.08 16.29
CA PHE A 2 3.67 2.41 15.85
C PHE A 2 3.99 1.00 15.33
N ASP A 3 3.25 0.00 15.79
CA ASP A 3 3.38 -1.40 15.35
C ASP A 3 2.50 -1.67 14.13
N PHE A 4 3.11 -1.63 12.94
CA PHE A 4 2.41 -1.89 11.69
C PHE A 4 2.02 -3.36 11.53
N TYR A 5 2.88 -4.28 11.97
CA TYR A 5 2.63 -5.70 11.78
C TYR A 5 1.48 -6.16 12.66
N GLY A 6 1.49 -5.82 13.95
CA GLY A 6 0.38 -6.12 14.86
C GLY A 6 -0.95 -5.48 14.44
N ALA A 7 -0.90 -4.28 13.83
CA ALA A 7 -2.12 -3.58 13.39
C ALA A 7 -2.73 -4.15 12.10
N PHE A 8 -1.90 -4.62 11.16
CA PHE A 8 -2.37 -4.91 9.80
C PHE A 8 -2.07 -6.32 9.28
N ALA A 9 -1.18 -7.11 9.90
CA ALA A 9 -0.79 -8.41 9.34
C ALA A 9 -1.98 -9.37 9.17
N GLU A 10 -2.93 -9.36 10.12
CA GLU A 10 -4.10 -10.25 10.06
C GLU A 10 -4.92 -10.03 8.78
N ILE A 11 -5.29 -8.77 8.48
CA ILE A 11 -6.14 -8.48 7.31
C ILE A 11 -5.43 -8.78 6.00
N ILE A 12 -4.10 -8.56 5.95
CA ILE A 12 -3.28 -8.84 4.77
C ILE A 12 -3.16 -10.36 4.54
N HIS A 13 -2.88 -11.14 5.59
CA HIS A 13 -2.83 -12.60 5.49
C HIS A 13 -4.18 -13.23 5.17
N ARG A 14 -5.27 -12.63 5.67
CA ARG A 14 -6.63 -13.12 5.40
C ARG A 14 -7.08 -12.89 3.96
N TYR A 15 -6.59 -11.83 3.31
CA TYR A 15 -6.97 -11.48 1.94
C TYR A 15 -5.76 -11.25 1.03
N PRO A 16 -4.93 -12.28 0.78
CA PRO A 16 -3.65 -12.14 0.08
C PRO A 16 -3.82 -11.68 -1.38
N HIS A 17 -5.01 -11.83 -1.96
CA HIS A 17 -5.31 -11.46 -3.34
C HIS A 17 -5.93 -10.05 -3.47
N LYS A 18 -6.20 -9.37 -2.35
CA LYS A 18 -6.73 -8.00 -2.37
C LYS A 18 -5.55 -7.02 -2.28
N PRO A 19 -5.23 -6.27 -3.34
CA PRO A 19 -4.11 -5.35 -3.33
C PRO A 19 -4.39 -4.18 -2.38
N VAL A 20 -3.39 -3.82 -1.56
CA VAL A 20 -3.47 -2.72 -0.59
C VAL A 20 -2.40 -1.68 -0.92
N PHE A 21 -2.78 -0.42 -0.83
CA PHE A 21 -1.90 0.74 -1.02
C PHE A 21 -2.06 1.65 0.20
N ALA A 22 -0.95 2.08 0.78
CA ALA A 22 -0.97 3.03 1.89
C ALA A 22 -0.64 4.44 1.39
N SER A 23 -1.28 5.44 1.98
CA SER A 23 -0.83 6.82 1.87
C SER A 23 -0.80 7.46 3.24
N HIS A 24 0.22 8.28 3.47
CA HIS A 24 0.41 9.01 4.71
C HIS A 24 0.66 10.48 4.39
N TYR A 25 0.26 11.34 5.32
CA TYR A 25 0.39 12.79 5.21
C TYR A 25 1.10 13.36 6.42
N GLY A 26 1.97 14.34 6.17
CA GLY A 26 2.72 15.02 7.21
C GLY A 26 3.79 14.13 7.86
N GLY A 27 4.27 14.60 9.00
CA GLY A 27 5.34 13.99 9.76
C GLY A 27 6.73 14.53 9.41
N ILE A 28 7.65 14.41 10.38
CA ILE A 28 9.07 14.71 10.16
C ILE A 28 9.74 13.56 9.38
N PRO A 29 10.93 13.76 8.78
CA PRO A 29 11.57 12.75 7.95
C PRO A 29 11.73 11.37 8.62
N SER A 30 11.99 11.33 9.93
CA SER A 30 12.10 10.06 10.68
C SER A 30 10.76 9.34 10.84
N GLU A 31 9.65 10.07 10.98
CA GLU A 31 8.30 9.49 11.04
C GLU A 31 7.86 8.96 9.68
N VAL A 32 8.15 9.70 8.61
CA VAL A 32 7.91 9.28 7.23
C VAL A 32 8.70 8.00 6.91
N ALA A 33 9.97 7.95 7.31
CA ALA A 33 10.79 6.75 7.17
C ALA A 33 10.22 5.57 7.97
N HIS A 34 9.76 5.79 9.21
CA HIS A 34 9.11 4.76 10.03
C HIS A 34 7.86 4.19 9.36
N VAL A 35 7.01 5.04 8.80
CA VAL A 35 5.82 4.60 8.06
C VAL A 35 6.18 3.81 6.80
N HIS A 36 7.18 4.28 6.05
CA HIS A 36 7.64 3.60 4.85
C HIS A 36 8.17 2.20 5.16
N GLU A 37 9.07 2.07 6.13
CA GLU A 37 9.63 0.77 6.52
C GLU A 37 8.58 -0.14 7.17
N GLY A 38 7.70 0.41 8.00
CA GLY A 38 6.60 -0.33 8.60
C GLY A 38 5.71 -1.04 7.58
N PHE A 39 5.21 -0.31 6.58
CA PHE A 39 4.39 -0.91 5.51
C PHE A 39 5.19 -1.81 4.57
N ARG A 40 6.49 -1.54 4.37
CA ARG A 40 7.38 -2.38 3.56
C ARG A 40 7.47 -3.81 4.10
N THR A 41 7.51 -3.98 5.43
CA THR A 41 7.53 -5.32 6.05
C THR A 41 6.28 -6.16 5.73
N LEU A 42 5.17 -5.50 5.40
CA LEU A 42 3.90 -6.12 5.01
C LEU A 42 3.73 -6.27 3.49
N GLY A 43 4.73 -5.87 2.70
CA GLY A 43 4.64 -5.84 1.23
C GLY A 43 3.69 -4.77 0.70
N ILE A 44 3.32 -3.77 1.51
CA ILE A 44 2.39 -2.71 1.13
C ILE A 44 3.17 -1.50 0.64
N PRO A 45 2.96 -1.04 -0.61
CA PRO A 45 3.56 0.21 -1.08
C PRO A 45 2.92 1.42 -0.37
N SER A 46 3.77 2.32 0.14
CA SER A 46 3.36 3.52 0.89
C SER A 46 3.76 4.79 0.13
N TYR A 47 2.86 5.75 0.04
CA TYR A 47 3.04 6.99 -0.72
C TYR A 47 2.80 8.23 0.16
N SER A 48 3.65 9.23 0.03
CA SER A 48 3.54 10.51 0.75
C SER A 48 2.40 11.42 0.28
N MET A 49 1.74 11.06 -0.83
CA MET A 49 0.61 11.79 -1.41
C MET A 49 -0.39 10.76 -1.98
N PRO A 50 -1.70 10.85 -1.68
CA PRO A 50 -2.67 9.86 -2.11
C PRO A 50 -2.91 9.93 -3.61
N GLU A 51 -2.66 11.05 -4.29
CA GLU A 51 -2.68 11.12 -5.74
C GLU A 51 -1.66 10.14 -6.34
N ARG A 52 -0.50 9.93 -5.69
CA ARG A 52 0.49 8.93 -6.10
C ARG A 52 -0.02 7.51 -5.83
N ALA A 53 -0.66 7.27 -4.68
CA ALA A 53 -1.26 5.98 -4.37
C ALA A 53 -2.37 5.60 -5.37
N ILE A 54 -3.28 6.54 -5.66
CA ILE A 54 -4.36 6.37 -6.64
C ILE A 54 -3.79 6.14 -8.04
N ARG A 55 -2.76 6.89 -8.43
CA ARG A 55 -2.09 6.69 -9.73
C ARG A 55 -1.46 5.30 -9.83
N ALA A 56 -0.80 4.83 -8.77
CA ALA A 56 -0.19 3.50 -8.73
C ALA A 56 -1.27 2.39 -8.79
N PHE A 57 -2.34 2.53 -8.01
CA PHE A 57 -3.50 1.65 -8.06
C PHE A 57 -4.13 1.61 -9.47
N GLY A 58 -4.35 2.77 -10.07
CA GLY A 58 -4.90 2.89 -11.42
C GLY A 58 -4.03 2.20 -12.47
N ASN A 59 -2.70 2.29 -12.35
CA ASN A 59 -1.77 1.58 -13.23
C ASN A 59 -1.83 0.06 -13.03
N MET A 60 -1.92 -0.42 -11.79
CA MET A 60 -2.11 -1.85 -11.50
C MET A 60 -3.42 -2.38 -12.10
N VAL A 61 -4.53 -1.64 -11.95
CA VAL A 61 -5.83 -2.00 -12.55
C VAL A 61 -5.74 -2.04 -14.08
N ARG A 62 -5.10 -1.04 -14.70
CA ARG A 62 -4.85 -1.03 -16.15
C ARG A 62 -4.03 -2.22 -16.60
N TYR A 63 -2.99 -2.58 -15.85
CA TYR A 63 -2.17 -3.75 -16.13
C TYR A 63 -2.96 -5.05 -16.00
N ALA A 64 -3.75 -5.20 -14.94
CA ALA A 64 -4.62 -6.37 -14.75
C ALA A 64 -5.63 -6.53 -15.89
N ARG A 65 -6.21 -5.43 -16.39
CA ARG A 65 -7.07 -5.42 -17.58
C ARG A 65 -6.31 -5.83 -18.85
N PHE A 66 -5.12 -5.27 -19.06
CA PHE A 66 -4.26 -5.63 -20.20
C PHE A 66 -3.91 -7.13 -20.20
N ARG A 67 -3.70 -7.72 -19.02
CA ARG A 67 -3.43 -9.15 -18.84
C ARG A 67 -4.70 -10.03 -18.89
N GLY A 68 -5.88 -9.45 -19.03
CA GLY A 68 -7.16 -10.18 -19.06
C GLY A 68 -7.59 -10.77 -17.70
N ILE A 69 -6.98 -10.35 -16.59
CA ILE A 69 -7.30 -10.83 -15.23
C ILE A 69 -8.65 -10.28 -14.76
N ILE A 70 -8.93 -9.02 -15.08
CA ILE A 70 -10.20 -8.35 -14.76
C ILE A 70 -10.81 -7.76 -16.03
N ARG A 71 -12.14 -7.84 -16.15
CA ARG A 71 -12.90 -7.25 -17.27
C ARG A 71 -13.30 -5.80 -16.96
N LYS A 72 -13.71 -5.06 -17.99
CA LYS A 72 -14.08 -3.65 -17.88
C LYS A 72 -15.43 -3.49 -17.21
#